data_AF-A0A934QLC9-F1
#
_entry.id   AF-A0A934QLC9-F1
#
_cell.length_a   1.000
_cell.length_b   1.000
_cell.length_c   1.000
_cell.angle_alpha   90.00
_cell.angle_beta   90.00
_cell.angle_gamma   90.00
#
_symmetry.space_group_name_H-M   'P 1'
#
loop_
_entity.id
_entity.type
_entity.pdbx_description
1 polymer ?
#
loop_
_entity_poly.entity_id
_entity_poly.type
_entity_poly.pdbx_seq_one_letter_code
_entity_poly.pdbx_strand_id
1 'polypeptide(L)' 'MNQGRIWCVVKPTVGLPLLLGAVTLIALIVHGSILANTDWFPAYWGG' A
#
# COMPACT_ATOMS: atom_id res chain seq x y z
N MET A 1 3.63 -14.84 14.69
CA MET A 1 4.60 -13.86 14.16
C MET A 1 6.01 -14.30 14.54
N ASN A 2 6.71 -15.06 13.68
CA ASN A 2 8.02 -15.66 13.98
C ASN A 2 9.20 -15.03 13.20
N GLN A 3 8.98 -13.90 12.53
CA GLN A 3 9.97 -13.26 11.64
C GLN A 3 10.67 -12.03 12.25
N GLY A 4 10.68 -11.89 13.58
CA GLY A 4 11.31 -10.73 14.25
C GLY A 4 12.81 -10.58 13.99
N ARG A 5 13.50 -11.68 13.63
CA ARG A 5 14.94 -11.66 13.31
C ARG A 5 15.26 -11.10 11.91
N ILE A 6 14.26 -10.69 11.13
CA ILE A 6 14.47 -10.09 9.80
C ILE A 6 15.37 -8.84 9.87
N TRP A 7 15.32 -8.10 10.97
CA TRP A 7 16.13 -6.89 11.19
C TRP A 7 17.62 -7.17 11.46
N CYS A 8 18.00 -8.44 11.66
CA CYS A 8 19.41 -8.84 11.71
C CYS A 8 20.05 -8.93 10.31
N VAL A 9 19.25 -9.01 9.24
CA VAL A 9 19.70 -9.11 7.85
C VAL A 9 19.22 -7.95 6.96
N VAL A 10 18.20 -7.21 7.40
CA VAL A 10 17.72 -5.99 6.75
C VAL A 10 17.85 -4.82 7.72
N LYS A 11 18.48 -3.72 7.28
CA LYS A 11 18.59 -2.51 8.11
C LYS A 11 17.20 -1.87 8.28
N PRO A 12 16.71 -1.68 9.53
CA PRO A 12 15.36 -1.15 9.76
C PRO A 12 15.16 0.27 9.24
N THR A 13 16.22 1.10 9.24
CA THR A 13 16.17 2.47 8.71
C THR A 13 15.92 2.56 7.21
N VAL A 14 16.04 1.46 6.47
CA VAL A 14 15.69 1.38 5.03
C VAL A 14 14.47 0.48 4.84
N GLY A 15 14.45 -0.68 5.48
CA GLY A 15 13.37 -1.66 5.31
C GLY A 15 12.01 -1.20 5.85
N LEU A 16 11.96 -0.49 6.99
CA LEU A 16 10.70 0.04 7.52
C LEU A 16 10.12 1.15 6.63
N PRO A 17 10.89 2.19 6.23
CA PRO A 17 10.37 3.17 5.27
C PRO A 17 9.94 2.55 3.95
N LEU A 18 10.70 1.56 3.43
CA LEU A 18 10.35 0.88 2.19
C LEU A 18 9.05 0.08 2.32
N LEU A 19 8.86 -0.65 3.43
CA LEU A 19 7.62 -1.37 3.70
C LEU A 19 6.42 -0.43 3.75
N LEU A 20 6.50 0.64 4.55
CA LEU A 20 5.41 1.60 4.68
C LEU A 20 5.12 2.31 3.37
N GLY A 21 6.17 2.76 2.66
CA GLY A 21 6.03 3.40 1.35
C GLY A 21 5.43 2.47 0.29
N ALA A 22 5.86 1.21 0.23
CA ALA A 22 5.30 0.23 -0.71
C ALA A 22 3.82 -0.03 -0.41
N VAL A 23 3.44 -0.20 0.85
CA VAL A 23 2.03 -0.42 1.23
C VAL A 23 1.17 0.81 0.87
N THR A 24 1.65 2.02 1.13
CA THR A 24 0.96 3.25 0.72
C THR A 24 0.81 3.33 -0.80
N LEU A 25 1.86 3.03 -1.56
CA LEU A 25 1.81 3.04 -3.02
C LEU A 25 0.80 2.03 -3.56
N ILE A 26 0.82 0.80 -3.04
CA ILE A 26 -0.15 -0.25 -3.40
C ILE A 26 -1.57 0.21 -3.11
N ALA A 27 -1.83 0.80 -1.94
CA ALA A 27 -3.15 1.29 -1.58
C ALA A 27 -3.65 2.34 -2.59
N LEU A 28 -2.82 3.33 -2.94
CA LEU A 28 -3.20 4.36 -3.91
C LEU A 28 -3.48 3.79 -5.30
N ILE A 29 -2.64 2.85 -5.78
CA ILE A 29 -2.82 2.22 -7.09
C ILE A 29 -4.12 1.40 -7.12
N VAL A 30 -4.41 0.63 -6.08
CA VAL A 30 -5.64 -0.17 -6.01
C VAL A 30 -6.87 0.75 -6.03
N HIS A 31 -6.88 1.81 -5.21
CA HIS A 31 -8.00 2.76 -5.20
C HIS A 31 -8.16 3.47 -6.55
N GLY A 32 -7.07 3.92 -7.17
CA GLY A 32 -7.10 4.51 -8.51
C GLY A 32 -7.58 3.53 -9.58
N SER A 33 -7.20 2.26 -9.48
CA SER A 33 -7.64 1.21 -10.41
C SER A 33 -9.13 0.94 -10.29
N ILE A 34 -9.67 0.86 -9.07
CA ILE A 34 -11.11 0.69 -8.86
C ILE A 34 -11.85 1.92 -9.39
N LEU A 35 -11.36 3.13 -9.09
CA LEU A 35 -11.98 4.37 -9.57
C LEU A 35 -12.05 4.42 -11.10
N ALA A 36 -11.02 3.95 -11.80
CA ALA A 36 -10.94 4.01 -13.26
C ALA A 36 -11.66 2.86 -13.99
N ASN A 37 -11.99 1.76 -13.30
CA ASN A 37 -12.49 0.53 -13.94
C ASN A 37 -13.82 0.03 -13.36
N THR A 38 -14.47 0.80 -12.49
CA THR A 38 -15.84 0.50 -12.02
C THR A 38 -16.69 1.76 -12.09
N ASP A 39 -18.00 1.58 -12.25
CA ASP A 39 -18.94 2.70 -12.35
C ASP A 39 -19.42 3.21 -10.99
N TRP A 40 -19.42 2.34 -9.97
CA TRP A 40 -19.97 2.66 -8.65
C TRP A 40 -19.09 3.62 -7.85
N PHE A 41 -17.76 3.56 -8.02
CA PHE A 41 -16.86 4.38 -7.21
C PHE A 41 -16.82 5.85 -7.66
N PRO A 42 -16.78 6.16 -8.97
CA PRO A 42 -17.04 7.51 -9.46
C PRO A 42 -18.45 8.01 -9.10
N ALA A 43 -19.48 7.15 -9.21
CA ALA A 43 -20.85 7.53 -8.84
C ALA A 43 -20.96 7.93 -7.36
N TYR A 44 -20.29 7.20 -6.45
CA TYR A 44 -20.22 7.55 -5.03
C TYR A 44 -19.61 8.95 -4.77
N TRP A 45 -18.64 9.38 -5.58
CA TRP A 45 -18.07 10.74 -5.49
C TRP A 45 -18.89 11.80 -6.24
N GLY A 46 -19.68 11.40 -7.23
CA GLY A 46 -20.51 12.28 -8.05
C GLY A 46 -21.79 12.78 -7.37
N GLY A 47 -22.28 12.06 -6.34
CA GLY A 47 -23.54 12.36 -5.65
C GLY A 47 -24.74 11.68 -6.28
#